data_AF-A0A955Y4X2-F1
#
_entry.id   AF-A0A955Y4X2-F1
#
_cell.length_a   1.000
_cell.length_b   1.000
_cell.length_c   1.000
_cell.angle_alpha   90.00
_cell.angle_beta   90.00
_cell.angle_gamma   90.00
#
_symmetry.space_group_name_H-M   'P 1'
#
loop_
_entity.id
_entity.type
_entity.pdbx_description
1 polymer ?
#
loop_
_entity_poly.entity_id
_entity_poly.type
_entity_poly.pdbx_seq_one_letter_code
_entity_poly.pdbx_strand_id
1 'polypeptide(L)'
;MTQTALLVTVGGVLLLAPWVEALARRAHLPRVSLLLLLGLVLGPMVLDVLPADRGAWYPFVSEVALAMVGFLLGGELTLENLRKRGRPVVIVSLLDSGVTWFVMSAGLYLLGAQPAVALVLATAATATDPAAVDAVARDLGTDGPNTGLLRGVVAVDDIWGLLLFGLLLAVLGPLQGDGVDSAALLVAAREIGG
;
A
#
# COMPACT_ATOMS: atom_id res chain seq x y z
N MET A 1 14.48 -26.76 0.06
CA MET A 1 14.78 -26.29 1.43
C MET A 1 13.70 -26.79 2.37
N THR A 2 13.99 -27.06 3.64
CA THR A 2 12.99 -27.51 4.62
C THR A 2 12.11 -26.34 5.06
N GLN A 3 10.82 -26.55 5.31
CA GLN A 3 9.89 -25.52 5.82
C GLN A 3 10.43 -24.80 7.07
N THR A 4 11.22 -25.50 7.88
CA THR A 4 11.90 -24.94 9.06
C THR A 4 12.88 -23.83 8.69
N ALA A 5 13.70 -24.01 7.65
CA ALA A 5 14.65 -22.99 7.21
C ALA A 5 13.92 -21.73 6.72
N LEU A 6 12.77 -21.91 6.06
CA LEU A 6 11.93 -20.82 5.62
C LEU A 6 11.44 -19.96 6.80
N LEU A 7 10.82 -20.60 7.79
CA LEU A 7 10.26 -19.94 8.96
C LEU A 7 11.34 -19.25 9.79
N VAL A 8 12.51 -19.88 9.91
CA VAL A 8 13.66 -19.30 10.62
C VAL A 8 14.19 -18.07 9.89
N THR A 9 14.34 -18.12 8.56
CA THR A 9 14.83 -16.96 7.80
C THR A 9 13.82 -15.82 7.81
N VAL A 10 12.57 -16.08 7.43
CA VAL A 10 11.52 -15.03 7.39
C VAL A 10 11.26 -14.48 8.80
N GLY A 11 11.10 -15.36 9.79
CA GLY A 11 10.94 -14.95 11.19
C GLY A 11 12.14 -14.17 11.71
N GLY A 12 13.36 -14.60 11.37
CA GLY A 12 14.60 -13.90 11.71
C GLY A 12 14.65 -12.50 11.14
N VAL A 13 14.27 -12.31 9.88
CA VAL A 13 14.17 -10.98 9.25
C VAL A 13 13.12 -10.12 9.94
N LEU A 14 11.94 -10.66 10.25
CA LEU A 14 10.88 -9.92 10.95
C LEU A 14 11.32 -9.47 12.36
N LEU A 15 12.13 -10.28 13.06
CA LEU A 15 12.69 -9.94 14.37
C LEU A 15 13.72 -8.79 14.32
N LEU A 16 14.19 -8.39 13.13
CA LEU A 16 15.03 -7.20 12.97
C LEU A 16 14.22 -5.89 13.00
N ALA A 17 12.90 -5.94 12.82
CA ALA A 17 12.06 -4.75 12.78
C ALA A 17 12.16 -3.85 14.03
N PRO A 18 12.20 -4.37 15.28
CA PRO A 18 12.40 -3.54 16.47
C PRO A 18 13.76 -2.84 16.53
N TRP A 19 14.80 -3.47 15.96
CA TRP A 19 16.13 -2.87 15.86
C TRP A 19 16.15 -1.73 14.84
N VAL A 20 15.53 -1.95 13.68
CA VAL A 20 15.33 -0.90 12.66
C VAL A 20 14.54 0.27 13.23
N GLU A 21 13.50 0.00 14.01
CA GLU A 21 12.68 0.98 14.69
C GLU A 21 13.50 1.79 15.73
N ALA A 22 14.35 1.14 16.52
CA ALA A 22 15.27 1.83 17.42
C ALA A 22 16.32 2.69 16.68
N LEU A 23 16.77 2.24 15.51
CA LEU A 23 17.69 2.99 14.65
C LEU A 23 17.00 4.19 14.00
N ALA A 24 15.78 4.02 13.50
CA ALA A 24 14.95 5.06 12.88
C ALA A 24 14.79 6.27 13.82
N ARG A 25 14.45 6.01 15.08
CA ARG A 25 14.32 7.06 16.10
C ARG A 25 15.63 7.79 16.40
N ARG A 26 16.76 7.09 16.43
CA ARG A 26 18.07 7.72 16.69
C ARG A 26 18.58 8.52 15.49
N ALA A 27 18.30 8.05 14.28
CA ALA A 27 18.72 8.69 13.04
C ALA A 27 17.75 9.79 12.58
N HIS A 28 16.60 9.96 13.24
CA HIS A 28 15.50 10.84 12.79
C HIS A 28 15.06 10.55 11.35
N LEU A 29 15.01 9.25 10.99
CA LEU A 29 14.59 8.80 9.66
C LEU A 29 13.25 8.07 9.72
N PRO A 30 12.42 8.14 8.65
CA PRO A 30 11.23 7.33 8.54
C PRO A 30 11.57 5.84 8.62
N ARG A 31 10.84 5.11 9.46
CA ARG A 31 11.01 3.66 9.64
C ARG A 31 10.95 2.91 8.31
N VAL A 32 9.99 3.27 7.45
CA VAL A 32 9.78 2.64 6.14
C VAL A 32 11.06 2.69 5.29
N SER A 33 11.75 3.82 5.26
CA SER A 33 13.01 3.98 4.51
C SER A 33 14.09 3.00 4.98
N LEU A 34 14.24 2.83 6.30
CA LEU A 34 15.23 1.89 6.84
C LEU A 34 14.83 0.41 6.64
N LEU A 35 13.53 0.10 6.66
CA LEU A 35 13.04 -1.24 6.33
C LEU A 35 13.30 -1.60 4.86
N LEU A 36 13.11 -0.66 3.95
CA LEU A 36 13.45 -0.82 2.53
C LEU A 36 14.95 -1.07 2.34
N LEU A 37 15.80 -0.29 3.02
CA LEU A 37 17.26 -0.49 2.99
C LEU A 37 17.65 -1.84 3.58
N LEU A 38 17.03 -2.26 4.68
CA LEU A 38 17.26 -3.59 5.25
C LEU A 38 16.89 -4.67 4.23
N GLY A 39 15.73 -4.56 3.57
CA GLY A 39 15.33 -5.49 2.51
C GLY A 39 16.31 -5.54 1.35
N LEU A 40 16.85 -4.40 0.91
CA LEU A 40 17.87 -4.33 -0.12
C LEU A 40 19.17 -5.04 0.30
N VAL A 41 19.61 -4.82 1.55
CA VAL A 41 20.82 -5.43 2.11
C VAL A 41 20.68 -6.94 2.29
N LEU A 42 19.53 -7.40 2.80
CA LEU A 42 19.27 -8.83 2.99
C LEU A 42 18.95 -9.55 1.67
N GLY A 43 18.52 -8.80 0.67
CA GLY A 43 18.20 -9.30 -0.66
C GLY A 43 19.42 -9.78 -1.46
N PRO A 44 19.17 -10.34 -2.65
CA PRO A 44 20.19 -10.98 -3.49
C PRO A 44 21.28 -10.01 -3.99
N MET A 45 21.05 -8.69 -3.90
CA MET A 45 22.00 -7.69 -4.37
C MET A 45 23.20 -7.52 -3.44
N VAL A 46 23.08 -7.87 -2.15
CA VAL A 46 24.14 -7.60 -1.17
C VAL A 46 24.50 -8.85 -0.36
N LEU A 47 23.59 -9.39 0.46
CA LEU A 47 23.89 -10.53 1.33
C LEU A 47 23.28 -11.86 0.86
N ASP A 48 22.23 -11.82 0.04
CA ASP A 48 21.52 -13.01 -0.49
C ASP A 48 21.14 -14.05 0.60
N VAL A 49 20.71 -13.57 1.77
CA VAL A 49 20.37 -14.42 2.92
C VAL A 49 18.94 -14.97 2.88
N LEU A 50 18.13 -14.48 1.92
CA LEU A 50 16.75 -14.92 1.75
C LEU A 50 16.67 -16.30 1.06
N PRO A 51 15.61 -17.09 1.30
CA PRO A 51 15.48 -18.39 0.65
C PRO A 51 15.36 -18.23 -0.87
N ALA A 52 16.21 -18.94 -1.62
CA ALA A 52 16.33 -18.79 -3.07
C ALA A 52 15.02 -19.05 -3.84
N ASP A 53 14.22 -20.01 -3.36
CA ASP A 53 12.92 -20.32 -3.95
C ASP A 53 11.83 -19.35 -3.49
N ARG A 54 11.85 -18.14 -4.06
CA ARG A 54 10.86 -17.09 -3.79
C ARG A 54 9.43 -17.55 -4.04
N GLY A 55 9.20 -18.40 -5.04
CA GLY A 55 7.87 -18.91 -5.37
C GLY A 55 7.24 -19.73 -4.26
N ALA A 56 8.06 -20.43 -3.46
CA ALA A 56 7.58 -21.25 -2.36
C ALA A 56 7.14 -20.47 -1.11
N TRP A 57 7.54 -19.20 -0.95
CA TRP A 57 7.32 -18.46 0.31
C TRP A 57 6.74 -17.07 0.17
N TYR A 58 7.06 -16.38 -0.92
CA TYR A 58 6.59 -15.02 -1.15
C TYR A 58 5.06 -14.93 -1.19
N PRO A 59 4.31 -15.85 -1.84
CA PRO A 59 2.85 -15.82 -1.83
C PRO A 59 2.28 -15.89 -0.41
N PHE A 60 2.72 -16.88 0.38
CA PHE A 60 2.26 -17.06 1.76
C PHE A 60 2.53 -15.82 2.64
N VAL A 61 3.76 -15.28 2.58
CA VAL A 61 4.12 -14.09 3.38
C VAL A 61 3.31 -12.86 2.94
N SER A 62 3.11 -12.69 1.63
CA SER A 62 2.37 -11.56 1.07
C SER A 62 0.88 -11.64 1.41
N GLU A 63 0.26 -12.82 1.33
CA GLU A 63 -1.13 -13.04 1.71
C GLU A 63 -1.38 -12.73 3.19
N VAL A 64 -0.51 -13.22 4.08
CA VAL A 64 -0.59 -12.92 5.52
C VAL A 64 -0.43 -11.42 5.77
N ALA A 65 0.54 -10.77 5.11
CA ALA A 65 0.76 -9.34 5.25
C ALA A 65 -0.45 -8.52 4.76
N LEU A 66 -0.99 -8.84 3.59
CA LEU A 66 -2.17 -8.18 3.02
C LEU A 66 -3.41 -8.40 3.89
N ALA A 67 -3.59 -9.60 4.45
CA ALA A 67 -4.68 -9.88 5.39
C ALA A 67 -4.55 -9.04 6.67
N MET A 68 -3.34 -8.89 7.21
CA MET A 68 -3.09 -8.03 8.38
C MET A 68 -3.34 -6.55 8.06
N VAL A 69 -2.88 -6.06 6.91
CA VAL A 69 -3.12 -4.67 6.46
C VAL A 69 -4.61 -4.42 6.29
N GLY A 70 -5.33 -5.32 5.61
CA GLY A 70 -6.77 -5.22 5.44
C GLY A 70 -7.54 -5.24 6.76
N PHE A 71 -7.11 -6.07 7.72
CA PHE A 71 -7.69 -6.10 9.07
C PHE A 71 -7.45 -4.80 9.84
N LEU A 72 -6.23 -4.26 9.82
CA LEU A 72 -5.89 -3.00 10.49
C LEU A 72 -6.69 -1.84 9.90
N LEU A 73 -6.73 -1.75 8.56
CA LEU A 73 -7.48 -0.71 7.85
C LEU A 73 -8.99 -0.82 8.15
N GLY A 74 -9.54 -2.04 8.16
CA GLY A 74 -10.93 -2.28 8.55
C GLY A 74 -11.25 -1.83 9.98
N GLY A 75 -10.28 -1.94 10.89
CA GLY A 75 -10.40 -1.47 12.28
C GLY A 75 -10.43 0.05 12.41
N GLU A 76 -9.75 0.78 11.52
CA GLU A 76 -9.72 2.26 11.52
C GLU A 76 -10.99 2.88 10.93
N LEU A 77 -11.66 2.16 10.03
CA LEU A 77 -12.91 2.52 9.37
C LEU A 77 -14.16 2.31 10.25
N THR A 78 -14.15 2.88 11.45
CA THR A 78 -15.32 2.81 12.33
C THR A 78 -16.47 3.67 11.82
N LEU A 79 -17.71 3.18 11.96
CA LEU A 79 -18.92 3.91 11.58
C LEU A 79 -19.04 5.27 12.30
N GLU A 80 -18.45 5.38 13.50
CA GLU A 80 -18.38 6.62 14.27
C GLU A 80 -17.44 7.66 13.62
N ASN A 81 -16.27 7.24 13.15
CA ASN A 81 -15.32 8.09 12.42
C ASN A 81 -15.94 8.60 11.11
N LEU A 82 -16.62 7.72 10.37
CA LEU A 82 -17.31 8.08 9.13
C LEU A 82 -18.52 8.99 9.37
N ARG A 83 -19.29 8.81 10.46
CA ARG A 83 -20.46 9.68 10.73
C ARG A 83 -20.10 11.09 11.17
N LYS A 84 -19.00 11.28 11.91
CA LYS A 84 -18.61 12.59 12.45
C LYS A 84 -17.96 13.50 11.39
N ARG A 85 -17.21 12.93 10.44
CA ARG A 85 -16.39 13.69 9.47
C ARG A 85 -16.45 13.16 8.03
N GLY A 86 -17.33 12.20 7.74
CA GLY A 86 -17.27 11.41 6.50
C GLY A 86 -17.48 12.20 5.21
N ARG A 87 -18.34 13.22 5.19
CA ARG A 87 -18.60 13.95 3.93
C ARG A 87 -17.37 14.74 3.45
N PRO A 88 -16.71 15.58 4.29
CA PRO A 88 -15.44 16.19 3.92
C PRO A 88 -14.35 15.18 3.59
N VAL A 89 -14.21 14.12 4.40
CA VAL A 89 -13.21 13.07 4.19
C VAL A 89 -13.37 12.43 2.80
N VAL A 90 -14.57 11.96 2.46
CA VAL A 90 -14.84 11.27 1.19
C VAL A 90 -14.65 12.20 -0.01
N ILE A 91 -15.11 13.45 0.07
CA ILE A 91 -14.96 14.40 -1.04
C ILE A 91 -13.48 14.73 -1.27
N VAL A 92 -12.74 15.00 -0.20
CA VAL A 92 -11.31 15.33 -0.30
C VAL A 92 -10.52 14.12 -0.78
N SER A 93 -10.74 12.93 -0.22
CA SER A 93 -10.07 11.68 -0.65
C SER A 93 -10.33 11.38 -2.11
N LEU A 94 -11.56 11.56 -2.58
CA LEU A 94 -11.94 11.25 -3.96
C LEU A 94 -11.28 12.21 -4.96
N LEU A 95 -11.24 13.51 -4.61
CA LEU A 95 -10.55 14.50 -5.42
C LEU A 95 -9.04 14.27 -5.42
N ASP A 96 -8.44 14.02 -4.25
CA ASP A 96 -7.01 13.80 -4.11
C ASP A 96 -6.54 12.55 -4.87
N SER A 97 -7.18 11.40 -4.61
CA SER A 97 -6.92 10.14 -5.30
C SER A 97 -7.15 10.27 -6.82
N GLY A 98 -8.26 10.88 -7.24
CA GLY A 98 -8.61 11.02 -8.65
C GLY A 98 -7.66 11.94 -9.42
N VAL A 99 -7.30 13.08 -8.84
CA VAL A 99 -6.33 14.01 -9.44
C VAL A 99 -4.94 13.39 -9.47
N THR A 100 -4.51 12.76 -8.38
CA THR A 100 -3.21 12.07 -8.32
C THR A 100 -3.10 10.99 -9.39
N TRP A 101 -4.11 10.14 -9.51
CA TRP A 101 -4.16 9.10 -10.54
C TRP A 101 -4.06 9.68 -11.96
N PHE A 102 -4.83 10.73 -12.25
CA PHE A 102 -4.83 11.37 -13.57
C PHE A 102 -3.48 12.01 -13.89
N VAL A 103 -2.95 12.81 -12.96
CA VAL A 103 -1.68 13.53 -13.14
C VAL A 103 -0.51 12.55 -13.28
N MET A 104 -0.46 11.51 -12.45
CA MET A 104 0.58 10.48 -12.54
C MET A 104 0.48 9.67 -13.84
N SER A 105 -0.71 9.25 -14.23
CA SER A 105 -0.92 8.51 -15.48
C SER A 105 -0.49 9.33 -16.70
N ALA A 106 -0.96 10.57 -16.79
CA ALA A 106 -0.62 11.47 -17.89
C ALA A 106 0.87 11.84 -17.87
N GLY A 107 1.43 12.16 -16.71
CA GLY A 107 2.84 12.52 -16.55
C GLY A 107 3.77 11.39 -16.97
N LEU A 108 3.52 10.16 -16.50
CA LEU A 108 4.32 8.99 -16.87
C LEU A 108 4.18 8.65 -18.35
N TYR A 109 2.97 8.74 -18.90
CA TYR A 109 2.75 8.54 -20.34
C TYR A 109 3.52 9.56 -21.18
N LEU A 110 3.49 10.85 -20.81
CA LEU A 110 4.24 11.91 -21.50
C LEU A 110 5.76 11.73 -21.39
N LEU A 111 6.25 11.12 -20.30
CA LEU A 111 7.65 10.73 -20.12
C LEU A 111 8.04 9.46 -20.90
N GLY A 112 7.11 8.86 -21.64
CA GLY A 112 7.35 7.69 -22.50
C GLY A 112 7.16 6.34 -21.79
N ALA A 113 6.54 6.30 -20.61
CA ALA A 113 6.19 5.03 -19.98
C ALA A 113 5.10 4.31 -20.78
N GLN A 114 5.15 2.98 -20.79
CA GLN A 114 4.10 2.17 -21.40
C GLN A 114 2.76 2.42 -20.68
N PRO A 115 1.61 2.50 -21.38
CA PRO A 115 0.32 2.82 -20.77
C PRO A 115 -0.04 1.95 -19.57
N ALA A 116 0.16 0.63 -19.67
CA ALA A 116 -0.11 -0.29 -18.57
C ALA A 116 0.76 0.01 -17.33
N VAL A 117 2.04 0.30 -17.53
CA VAL A 117 2.96 0.66 -16.44
C VAL A 117 2.58 2.00 -15.83
N ALA A 118 2.26 3.00 -16.65
CA ALA A 118 1.82 4.31 -16.19
C ALA A 118 0.57 4.21 -15.31
N LEU A 119 -0.44 3.45 -15.74
CA LEU A 119 -1.68 3.26 -15.00
C LEU A 119 -1.45 2.49 -13.69
N VAL A 120 -0.64 1.43 -13.70
CA VAL A 120 -0.32 0.65 -12.48
C VAL A 120 0.41 1.52 -11.45
N LEU A 121 1.41 2.30 -11.89
CA LEU A 121 2.15 3.20 -11.01
C LEU A 121 1.28 4.35 -10.51
N ALA A 122 0.40 4.89 -11.35
CA ALA A 122 -0.53 5.94 -10.95
C ALA A 122 -1.54 5.46 -9.91
N THR A 123 -2.05 4.23 -10.04
CA THR A 123 -2.93 3.63 -9.03
C THR A 123 -2.18 3.33 -7.73
N ALA A 124 -0.94 2.84 -7.79
CA ALA A 124 -0.12 2.68 -6.58
C ALA A 124 0.14 4.02 -5.87
N ALA A 125 0.25 5.12 -6.63
CA ALA A 125 0.49 6.46 -6.09
C ALA A 125 -0.71 7.10 -5.38
N THR A 126 -1.93 6.57 -5.52
CA THR A 126 -3.09 7.10 -4.80
C THR A 126 -3.15 6.66 -3.34
N ALA A 127 -2.40 5.62 -2.95
CA ALA A 127 -2.29 5.21 -1.56
C ALA A 127 -1.38 6.18 -0.79
N THR A 128 -1.88 6.72 0.32
CA THR A 128 -1.20 7.72 1.15
C THR A 128 -0.99 7.16 2.57
N ASP A 129 0.01 7.66 3.31
CA ASP A 129 0.31 7.21 4.69
C ASP A 129 0.44 8.45 5.60
N PRO A 130 -0.29 8.55 6.74
CA PRO A 130 -0.24 9.74 7.58
C PRO A 130 0.98 9.74 8.51
N ALA A 131 1.81 8.69 8.55
CA ALA A 131 2.86 8.53 9.55
C ALA A 131 3.81 9.73 9.65
N ALA A 132 4.22 10.31 8.51
CA ALA A 132 5.07 11.49 8.48
C ALA A 132 4.35 12.75 9.02
N VAL A 133 3.09 12.93 8.62
CA VAL A 133 2.24 14.04 9.10
C VAL A 133 2.01 13.92 10.59
N ASP A 134 1.78 12.71 11.09
CA ASP A 134 1.56 12.43 12.50
C ASP A 134 2.80 12.58 13.37
N ALA A 135 3.99 12.32 12.83
CA ALA A 135 5.24 12.62 13.51
C ALA A 135 5.37 14.14 13.71
N VAL A 136 5.21 14.91 12.63
CA VAL A 136 5.32 16.38 12.67
C VAL A 136 4.21 17.01 13.53
N ALA A 137 2.98 16.54 13.44
CA ALA A 137 1.87 17.06 14.25
C ALA A 137 2.08 16.83 15.75
N ARG A 138 2.71 15.70 16.13
CA ARG A 138 3.08 15.43 17.52
C ARG A 138 4.22 16.34 17.97
N ASP A 139 5.27 16.51 17.15
CA ASP A 139 6.41 17.37 17.46
C ASP A 139 6.00 18.84 17.62
N LEU A 140 5.02 19.30 16.84
CA LEU A 140 4.47 20.66 16.90
C LEU A 140 3.34 20.82 17.94
N GLY A 141 2.87 19.73 18.55
CA GLY A 141 1.72 19.76 19.46
C GLY A 141 0.40 20.16 18.80
N THR A 142 0.28 19.97 17.49
CA THR A 142 -0.88 20.37 16.68
C THR A 142 -1.78 19.17 16.37
N ASP A 143 -2.55 18.70 17.35
CA ASP A 143 -3.61 17.72 17.13
C ASP A 143 -4.99 18.41 17.14
N GLY A 144 -5.57 18.58 15.95
CA GLY A 144 -6.75 19.42 15.75
C GLY A 144 -7.66 18.95 14.60
N PRO A 145 -8.65 19.77 14.24
CA PRO A 145 -9.64 19.41 13.20
C PRO A 145 -9.00 19.07 11.86
N ASN A 146 -7.95 19.80 11.45
CA ASN A 146 -7.25 19.59 10.18
C ASN A 146 -6.40 18.32 10.18
N THR A 147 -5.62 18.06 11.24
CA THR A 147 -4.83 16.83 11.39
C THR A 147 -5.74 15.60 11.37
N GLY A 148 -6.87 15.67 12.08
CA GLY A 148 -7.86 14.58 12.07
C GLY A 148 -8.70 14.50 10.79
N LEU A 149 -8.75 15.54 9.94
CA LEU A 149 -9.29 15.43 8.58
C LEU A 149 -8.32 14.67 7.69
N LEU A 150 -7.03 15.01 7.75
CA LEU A 150 -5.97 14.34 6.98
C LEU A 150 -5.87 12.85 7.35
N ARG A 151 -5.86 12.51 8.64
CA ARG A 151 -5.91 11.10 9.08
C ARG A 151 -7.12 10.35 8.52
N GLY A 152 -8.28 11.02 8.49
CA GLY A 152 -9.51 10.43 7.95
C GLY A 152 -9.46 10.23 6.44
N VAL A 153 -8.88 11.18 5.70
CA VAL A 153 -8.65 11.07 4.25
C VAL A 153 -7.75 9.88 3.96
N VAL A 154 -6.60 9.80 4.63
CA VAL A 154 -5.64 8.71 4.42
C VAL A 154 -6.24 7.33 4.74
N ALA A 155 -7.03 7.22 5.81
CA ALA A 155 -7.71 5.96 6.15
C ALA A 155 -8.68 5.49 5.05
N VAL A 156 -9.21 6.40 4.22
CA VAL A 156 -10.11 6.07 3.11
C VAL A 156 -9.35 5.90 1.79
N ASP A 157 -8.21 6.57 1.60
CA ASP A 157 -7.38 6.50 0.38
C ASP A 157 -6.88 5.08 0.08
N ASP A 158 -6.52 4.30 1.11
CA ASP A 158 -6.12 2.89 0.93
C ASP A 158 -7.26 2.03 0.32
N ILE A 159 -8.51 2.33 0.65
CA ILE A 159 -9.68 1.68 0.03
C ILE A 159 -9.77 2.08 -1.43
N TRP A 160 -9.67 3.38 -1.73
CA TRP A 160 -9.73 3.85 -3.12
C TRP A 160 -8.61 3.25 -3.96
N GLY A 161 -7.40 3.17 -3.41
CA GLY A 161 -6.25 2.51 -4.04
C GLY A 161 -6.54 1.05 -4.36
N LEU A 162 -7.04 0.27 -3.41
CA LEU A 162 -7.39 -1.14 -3.63
C LEU A 162 -8.50 -1.31 -4.68
N LEU A 163 -9.55 -0.48 -4.63
CA LEU A 163 -10.66 -0.50 -5.59
C LEU A 163 -10.19 -0.15 -7.00
N LEU A 164 -9.41 0.92 -7.14
CA LEU A 164 -8.83 1.35 -8.41
C LEU A 164 -7.86 0.30 -8.95
N PHE A 165 -7.09 -0.36 -8.08
CA PHE A 165 -6.13 -1.39 -8.48
C PHE A 165 -6.83 -2.65 -8.97
N GLY A 166 -7.86 -3.11 -8.25
CA GLY A 166 -8.70 -4.23 -8.68
C GLY A 166 -9.40 -3.95 -10.02
N LEU A 167 -10.01 -2.77 -10.17
CA LEU A 167 -10.64 -2.36 -11.42
C LEU A 167 -9.63 -2.28 -12.58
N LEU A 168 -8.44 -1.71 -12.33
CA LEU A 168 -7.40 -1.59 -13.33
C LEU A 168 -6.95 -2.97 -13.82
N LEU A 169 -6.69 -3.93 -12.93
CA LEU A 169 -6.31 -5.28 -13.31
C LEU A 169 -7.41 -5.99 -14.10
N ALA A 170 -8.67 -5.80 -13.72
CA ALA A 170 -9.82 -6.35 -14.44
C ALA A 170 -9.94 -5.79 -15.87
N VAL A 171 -9.50 -4.55 -16.12
CA VAL A 171 -9.52 -3.91 -17.44
C VAL A 171 -8.25 -4.23 -18.25
N LEU A 172 -7.07 -4.26 -17.60
CA LEU A 172 -5.79 -4.49 -18.28
C LEU A 172 -5.60 -5.95 -18.71
N GLY A 173 -6.11 -6.92 -17.95
CA GLY A 173 -6.05 -8.35 -18.31
C GLY A 173 -6.60 -8.63 -19.72
N PRO A 174 -7.84 -8.22 -20.02
CA PRO A 174 -8.44 -8.27 -21.36
C PRO A 174 -7.64 -7.66 -22.51
N LEU A 175 -6.94 -6.55 -22.26
CA LEU A 175 -6.22 -5.80 -23.28
C LEU A 175 -4.90 -6.46 -23.70
N GLN A 176 -4.45 -7.49 -22.98
CA GLN A 176 -3.23 -8.25 -23.29
C GLN A 176 -3.47 -9.51 -24.13
N GLY A 177 -4.72 -9.86 -24.49
CA GLY A 177 -4.95 -10.91 -25.49
C GLY A 177 -6.30 -11.64 -25.48
N ASP A 178 -7.09 -11.58 -24.40
CA ASP A 178 -8.29 -12.44 -24.26
C ASP A 178 -9.64 -11.74 -24.50
N GLY A 179 -9.65 -10.46 -24.88
CA GLY A 179 -10.89 -9.69 -25.02
C GLY A 179 -11.51 -9.35 -23.66
N VAL A 180 -12.41 -8.36 -23.64
CA VAL A 180 -13.07 -7.94 -22.40
C VAL A 180 -14.06 -9.00 -21.98
N ASP A 181 -13.60 -9.93 -21.15
CA ASP A 181 -14.48 -10.90 -20.52
C ASP A 181 -15.35 -10.18 -19.50
N SER A 182 -16.64 -10.01 -19.85
CA SER A 182 -17.64 -9.45 -18.97
C SER A 182 -17.78 -10.26 -17.68
N ALA A 183 -17.37 -11.53 -17.66
CA ALA A 183 -17.26 -12.33 -16.45
C ALA A 183 -16.14 -11.85 -15.52
N ALA A 184 -14.98 -11.41 -16.05
CA ALA A 184 -13.89 -10.87 -15.23
C ALA A 184 -14.29 -9.55 -14.55
N LEU A 185 -15.04 -8.69 -15.26
CA LEU A 185 -15.61 -7.47 -14.67
C LEU A 185 -16.67 -7.78 -13.61
N LEU A 186 -17.50 -8.79 -13.83
CA LEU A 186 -18.49 -9.26 -12.84
C LEU A 186 -17.83 -9.89 -11.61
N VAL A 187 -16.73 -10.63 -11.78
CA VAL A 187 -15.96 -11.19 -10.68
C VAL A 187 -15.30 -10.07 -9.87
N ALA A 188 -14.62 -9.12 -10.52
CA ALA A 188 -14.04 -7.97 -9.83
C ALA A 188 -15.10 -7.15 -9.09
N ALA A 189 -16.26 -6.90 -9.71
CA ALA A 189 -17.38 -6.21 -9.06
C ALA A 189 -17.95 -7.00 -7.87
N ARG A 190 -17.99 -8.34 -7.96
CA ARG A 190 -18.43 -9.22 -6.87
C ARG A 190 -17.42 -9.26 -5.72
N GLU A 191 -16.12 -9.35 -6.01
CA GLU A 191 -15.08 -9.33 -4.98
C GLU A 191 -15.00 -7.98 -4.26
N ILE A 192 -15.27 -6.89 -4.99
CA ILE A 192 -15.38 -5.54 -4.40
C ILE A 192 -16.69 -5.36 -3.61
N GLY A 193 -17.79 -5.94 -4.08
CA GLY A 193 -19.13 -5.75 -3.51
C GLY A 193 -19.47 -6.64 -2.31
N GLY A 194 -18.80 -7.80 -2.17
CA GLY A 194 -19.14 -8.85 -1.20
C GLY A 194 -20.20 -9.81 -1.72
#